data_AF-A0A7L4RJT5-F1
#
_entry.id   AF-A0A7L4RJT5-F1
#
_cell.length_a   1.000
_cell.length_b   1.000
_cell.length_c   1.000
_cell.angle_alpha   90.00
_cell.angle_beta   90.00
_cell.angle_gamma   90.00
#
_symmetry.space_group_name_H-M   'P 1'
#
loop_
_entity.id
_entity.type
_entity.pdbx_description
1 polymer ?
#
loop_
_entity_poly.entity_id
_entity_poly.type
_entity_poly.pdbx_seq_one_letter_code
_entity_poly.pdbx_strand_id
1 'polypeptide(L)' 'MVEEAIKEAKEYQNKAQLLRGLPKKIMYQTFLLILDYLERSNKIHIDKIDGKIVWIWNPRGVEQVLKKNLVIR' A
#
# COMPACT_ATOMS: atom_id res chain seq x y z
N MET A 1 -3.66 -3.90 10.25
CA MET A 1 -3.28 -2.64 10.94
C MET A 1 -2.77 -1.58 9.96
N VAL A 2 -1.51 -1.63 9.48
CA VAL A 2 -1.00 -0.62 8.53
C VAL A 2 -1.50 -0.88 7.11
N GLU A 3 -1.36 -2.11 6.63
CA GLU A 3 -1.85 -2.52 5.30
C GLU A 3 -3.35 -2.24 5.15
N GLU A 4 -4.15 -2.67 6.13
CA GLU A 4 -5.60 -2.44 6.16
C GLU A 4 -5.94 -0.95 6.20
N ALA A 5 -5.25 -0.14 7.01
CA ALA A 5 -5.48 1.30 7.06
C ALA A 5 -5.28 1.95 5.68
N ILE A 6 -4.19 1.62 4.97
CA ILE A 6 -3.93 2.15 3.62
C ILE A 6 -4.98 1.63 2.62
N LYS A 7 -5.34 0.35 2.70
CA LYS A 7 -6.33 -0.27 1.81
C LYS A 7 -7.72 0.34 1.95
N GLU A 8 -8.15 0.63 3.18
CA GLU A 8 -9.47 1.22 3.48
C GLU A 8 -9.52 2.71 3.14
N ALA A 9 -8.48 3.47 3.51
CA ALA A 9 -8.40 4.90 3.21
C ALA A 9 -8.17 5.19 1.72
N LYS A 10 -7.68 4.21 0.95
CA LYS A 10 -7.19 4.30 -0.44
C LYS A 10 -5.98 5.20 -0.63
N GLU A 11 -5.89 6.31 0.11
CA GLU A 11 -4.76 7.23 0.09
C GLU A 11 -4.51 7.93 1.43
N TYR A 12 -3.25 8.28 1.67
CA TYR A 12 -2.81 9.18 2.74
C TYR A 12 -1.86 10.23 2.17
N GLN A 13 -1.92 11.47 2.67
CA GLN A 13 -1.09 12.57 2.18
C GLN A 13 0.39 12.40 2.56
N ASN A 14 0.68 11.76 3.70
CA ASN A 14 2.05 11.46 4.12
C ASN A 14 2.12 10.37 5.21
N LYS A 15 3.35 9.90 5.45
CA LYS A 15 3.70 8.91 6.48
C LYS A 15 3.20 9.28 7.89
N ALA A 16 3.24 10.56 8.26
CA ALA A 16 2.84 11.01 9.59
C ALA A 16 1.31 10.94 9.80
N GLN A 17 0.54 11.26 8.77
CA GLN A 17 -0.92 11.12 8.80
C GLN A 17 -1.31 9.64 8.97
N LEU A 18 -0.69 8.76 8.18
CA LEU A 18 -0.91 7.32 8.30
C LEU A 18 -0.54 6.82 9.70
N LEU A 19 0.65 7.16 10.21
CA LEU A 19 1.11 6.69 11.53
C LEU A 19 0.19 7.12 12.68
N ARG A 20 -0.36 8.35 12.64
CA ARG A 20 -1.33 8.85 13.62
C ARG A 20 -2.70 8.18 13.52
N GLY A 21 -3.09 7.75 12.33
CA GLY A 21 -4.36 7.06 12.07
C GLY A 21 -4.36 5.59 12.46
N LEU A 22 -3.22 5.02 12.86
CA LEU A 22 -3.16 3.61 13.22
C LEU A 22 -3.88 3.33 14.55
N PRO A 23 -4.61 2.21 14.66
CA PRO A 23 -5.38 1.87 15.86
C PRO A 23 -4.49 1.54 17.08
N LYS A 24 -3.21 1.22 16.86
CA LYS A 24 -2.22 1.04 17.92
C LYS A 24 -0.92 1.72 17.53
N LYS A 25 -0.22 2.26 18.53
CA LYS A 25 1.12 2.83 18.35
C LYS A 25 2.10 1.71 18.03
N ILE A 26 2.94 1.96 17.02
CA ILE A 26 4.05 1.09 16.63
C ILE A 26 5.34 1.91 16.60
N MET A 27 6.48 1.24 16.75
CA MET A 27 7.77 1.90 16.58
C MET A 27 7.93 2.41 15.15
N TYR A 28 8.54 3.58 14.99
CA TYR A 28 8.74 4.19 13.68
C TYR A 28 9.55 3.29 12.73
N GLN A 29 10.56 2.58 13.23
CA GLN A 29 11.35 1.66 12.40
C GLN A 29 10.53 0.49 11.87
N THR A 30 9.66 -0.08 12.70
CA THR A 30 8.73 -1.14 12.29
C THR A 30 7.73 -0.61 11.25
N PHE A 31 7.24 0.61 11.43
CA PHE A 31 6.39 1.26 10.47
C PHE A 31 7.07 1.43 9.11
N LEU A 32 8.31 1.90 9.08
CA LEU A 32 9.09 2.03 7.85
C LEU A 32 9.33 0.68 7.17
N LEU A 33 9.66 -0.36 7.93
CA LEU A 33 9.84 -1.72 7.40
C LEU A 33 8.55 -2.25 6.75
N ILE A 34 7.39 -1.95 7.33
CA ILE A 34 6.10 -2.33 6.75
C ILE A 34 5.86 -1.58 5.43
N LEU A 35 6.14 -0.27 5.38
CA LEU A 35 5.98 0.51 4.15
C LEU A 35 6.91 0.00 3.04
N ASP A 36 8.18 -0.26 3.35
CA ASP A 36 9.15 -0.83 2.42
C ASP A 36 8.66 -2.17 1.86
N TYR A 37 8.17 -3.06 2.72
CA TYR A 37 7.62 -4.33 2.29
C TYR A 37 6.40 -4.16 1.36
N LEU A 38 5.48 -3.27 1.70
CA LEU A 38 4.26 -3.02 0.91
C LEU A 38 4.59 -2.40 -0.45
N GLU A 39 5.58 -1.51 -0.51
CA GLU A 39 6.04 -0.90 -1.75
C GLU A 39 6.76 -1.94 -2.63
N ARG A 40 7.70 -2.72 -2.07
CA ARG A 40 8.42 -3.78 -2.80
C ARG A 40 7.50 -4.90 -3.30
N SER A 41 6.38 -5.14 -2.62
CA SER A 41 5.34 -6.08 -3.06
C SER A 41 4.31 -5.46 -4.02
N ASN A 42 4.52 -4.22 -4.49
CA ASN A 42 3.61 -3.48 -5.38
C ASN A 42 2.18 -3.38 -4.82
N LYS A 43 2.02 -3.35 -3.50
CA LYS A 43 0.71 -3.13 -2.87
C LYS A 43 0.37 -1.66 -2.76
N ILE A 44 1.38 -0.84 -2.50
CA ILE A 44 1.27 0.61 -2.38
C ILE A 44 2.28 1.28 -3.30
N HIS A 45 1.96 2.52 -3.68
CA HIS A 45 2.91 3.45 -4.26
C HIS A 45 3.14 4.60 -3.29
N ILE A 46 4.41 4.99 -3.10
CA ILE A 46 4.78 6.18 -2.36
C ILE A 46 5.37 7.17 -3.37
N ASP A 47 4.67 8.29 -3.57
CA ASP A 47 5.16 9.35 -4.44
C ASP A 47 6.44 9.96 -3.85
N LYS A 48 7.45 10.16 -4.69
CA LYS A 48 8.78 10.61 -4.28
C LYS A 48 8.86 12.12 -4.02
N ILE A 49 7.94 12.90 -4.60
CA ILE A 49 7.91 14.36 -4.51
C ILE A 49 7.11 14.79 -3.28
N ASP A 50 5.89 14.30 -3.12
CA ASP A 50 4.98 14.74 -2.05
C ASP A 50 4.86 13.75 -0.87
N GLY A 51 5.36 12.52 -1.03
CA GLY A 51 5.29 11.48 -0.01
C GLY A 51 3.90 10.86 0.17
N LYS A 52 2.98 11.10 -0.77
CA LYS A 52 1.64 10.55 -0.79
C LYS A 52 1.68 9.03 -0.93
N ILE A 53 0.88 8.35 -0.12
CA ILE A 53 0.81 6.89 -0.05
C ILE A 53 -0.51 6.46 -0.66
N VAL A 54 -0.47 5.64 -1.71
CA VAL A 54 -1.67 5.20 -2.45
C VAL A 54 -1.73 3.68 -2.52
N TRP A 55 -2.90 3.10 -2.27
CA TRP A 55 -3.14 1.67 -2.48
C TRP A 55 -3.34 1.38 -3.97
N ILE A 56 -2.54 0.47 -4.53
CA ILE A 56 -2.56 0.14 -5.97
C ILE A 56 -2.95 -1.32 -6.24
N TRP A 57 -2.97 -2.19 -5.23
CA TRP A 57 -3.25 -3.61 -5.43
C TRP A 57 -4.72 -3.91 -5.71
N ASN A 58 -4.98 -4.51 -6.88
CA ASN A 58 -6.31 -4.94 -7.30
C ASN A 58 -6.36 -6.47 -7.55
N PRO A 59 -6.63 -7.28 -6.53
CA PRO A 59 -6.65 -8.74 -6.67
C PRO A 59 -7.74 -9.23 -7.64
N ARG A 60 -8.90 -8.55 -7.68
CA ARG A 60 -10.00 -8.92 -8.59
C ARG A 60 -9.64 -8.67 -10.05
N GLY A 61 -8.91 -7.60 -10.33
CA GLY A 61 -8.41 -7.32 -11.69
C GLY A 61 -7.42 -8.39 -12.14
N VAL A 62 -6.47 -8.74 -11.25
CA VAL A 62 -5.50 -9.80 -11.51
C VAL A 62 -6.17 -11.14 -11.76
N GLU A 63 -7.16 -11.52 -10.94
CA GLU A 63 -7.90 -12.77 -11.11
C GLU A 63 -8.63 -12.85 -12.46
N GLN A 64 -9.26 -11.75 -12.89
CA GLN A 64 -9.93 -11.69 -14.20
C GLN A 64 -8.97 -11.85 -15.36
N VAL A 65 -7.79 -11.25 -15.25
CA VAL A 65 -6.73 -11.34 -16.27
C VAL A 65 -6.16 -12.75 -16.34
N LEU A 66 -5.90 -13.38 -15.19
CA LEU A 66 -5.44 -14.78 -15.11
C LEU A 66 -6.46 -15.75 -15.74
N LYS A 67 -7.76 -15.55 -15.50
CA LYS A 67 -8.83 -16.37 -16.09
C LYS A 67 -8.97 -16.22 -17.61
N LYS A 68 -8.57 -15.07 -18.18
CA LYS A 68 -8.72 -14.77 -19.62
C LYS A 68 -7.61 -15.35 -20.50
N ASN A 69 -6.80 -16.31 -20.01
CA ASN A 69 -5.58 -16.82 -20.65
C ASN A 69 -4.65 -15.67 -21.07
N LEU A 70 -3.86 -15.20 -20.10
CA LEU A 70 -2.80 -14.21 -20.31
C LEU A 70 -1.91 -14.59 -21.51
N VAL A 71 -1.98 -13.80 -22.58
CA VAL A 71 -0.98 -13.83 -23.65
C VAL A 71 0.07 -12.78 -23.31
N ILE A 72 1.17 -13.23 -22.73
CA ILE A 72 2.35 -12.40 -22.51
C ILE A 72 3.10 -12.37 -23.86
N ARG A 73 3.17 -11.19 -24.48
CA ARG A 73 3.93 -10.97 -25.72
C ARG A 73 5.29 -10.36 -25.42
#